data_AF-A0A4Q5P2S4-F1
#
_entry.id   AF-A0A4Q5P2S4-F1
#
_cell.length_a   1.000
_cell.length_b   1.000
_cell.length_c   1.000
_cell.angle_alpha   90.00
_cell.angle_beta   90.00
_cell.angle_gamma   90.00
#
_symmetry.space_group_name_H-M   'P 1'
#
loop_
_entity.id
_entity.type
_entity.pdbx_description
1 polymer ?
#
loop_
_entity_poly.entity_id
_entity_poly.type
_entity_poly.pdbx_seq_one_letter_code
_entity_poly.pdbx_strand_id
1 'polypeptide(L)'
;ETTSVALKETIGVPVGTTVFEDIALCDAMFFFGQNTGTNSPRFLHPLQEAAKRGVKIITFNPVREKGLESFINPQNPGQMLTGNATQISTQYHQVKVGGDIAVLTGIAKHVFAADDAAKAAGTKRVLDVDFIAQHTDGLDAFEALVRATSWQDIEAQSGLDRSAIEAAAQVYVEAERVIGVYGMGLTQHAHGFDNVAMFVNMLLLRGNIGREGAGICPVRGHSNVQGQRTVGIAEKPELVPLDKIAAQFGFEPPRDTGMNTVEVCEGLLAGKVKAFIGLGGNFVRAMPDHSVVQPAWHRMRLTVQIATKLNHSHLLNGEVAYLLPCLGRSEQDMQESGPQTVTMEDTFSHIHGSIGRRSPASEHLKSEIAIVAGLAKATLPRNPKVDWD
;
A
#
# COMPACT_ATOMS: atom_id res chain seq x y z
N GLU A 1 6.45 -0.98 -7.44
CA GLU A 1 5.54 -0.20 -6.57
C GLU A 1 6.37 0.36 -5.42
N THR A 2 6.17 1.64 -5.10
CA THR A 2 7.07 2.43 -4.22
C THR A 2 7.28 1.79 -2.85
N THR A 3 6.22 1.34 -2.18
CA THR A 3 6.29 0.70 -0.85
C THR A 3 7.23 -0.50 -0.89
N SER A 4 7.00 -1.40 -1.84
CA SER A 4 7.70 -2.68 -1.92
C SER A 4 9.21 -2.51 -2.22
N VAL A 5 9.59 -1.41 -2.86
CA VAL A 5 10.99 -1.05 -3.11
C VAL A 5 11.59 -0.36 -1.89
N ALA A 6 10.94 0.68 -1.38
CA ALA A 6 11.47 1.50 -0.29
C ALA A 6 11.61 0.73 1.03
N LEU A 7 10.62 -0.10 1.39
CA LEU A 7 10.71 -0.90 2.61
C LEU A 7 11.73 -2.04 2.48
N LYS A 8 11.85 -2.65 1.30
CA LYS A 8 12.88 -3.68 1.08
C LYS A 8 14.28 -3.10 1.24
N GLU A 9 14.51 -1.89 0.76
CA GLU A 9 15.81 -1.21 0.90
C GLU A 9 16.08 -0.77 2.35
N THR A 10 15.07 -0.24 3.04
CA THR A 10 15.27 0.40 4.36
C THR A 10 15.15 -0.56 5.55
N ILE A 11 14.34 -1.62 5.43
CA ILE A 11 14.08 -2.58 6.52
C ILE A 11 14.14 -4.06 6.07
N GLY A 12 14.58 -4.31 4.83
CA GLY A 12 14.78 -5.67 4.32
C GLY A 12 13.51 -6.41 3.89
N VAL A 13 12.31 -5.88 4.14
CA VAL A 13 11.04 -6.52 3.82
C VAL A 13 10.14 -5.61 2.96
N PRO A 14 9.47 -6.12 1.91
CA PRO A 14 8.68 -5.31 0.98
C PRO A 14 7.23 -5.01 1.46
N VAL A 15 6.93 -5.29 2.74
CA VAL A 15 5.59 -5.24 3.34
C VAL A 15 5.61 -4.47 4.66
N GLY A 16 4.43 -4.15 5.18
CA GLY A 16 4.29 -3.56 6.52
C GLY A 16 4.77 -4.50 7.61
N THR A 17 5.18 -3.94 8.74
CA THR A 17 5.67 -4.70 9.91
C THR A 17 4.66 -4.73 11.05
N THR A 18 3.53 -4.03 10.91
CA THR A 18 2.47 -3.93 11.92
C THR A 18 1.43 -5.03 11.70
N VAL A 19 0.89 -5.60 12.78
CA VAL A 19 -0.28 -6.48 12.81
C VAL A 19 -1.44 -5.82 13.59
N PHE A 20 -2.63 -6.42 13.57
CA PHE A 20 -3.80 -5.84 14.25
C PHE A 20 -3.60 -5.68 15.76
N GLU A 21 -2.89 -6.62 16.38
CA GLU A 21 -2.58 -6.65 17.80
C GLU A 21 -1.73 -5.45 18.23
N ASP A 22 -0.86 -4.95 17.35
CA ASP A 22 -0.03 -3.76 17.63
C ASP A 22 -0.88 -2.51 17.83
N ILE A 23 -1.99 -2.40 17.10
CA ILE A 23 -2.95 -1.29 17.25
C ILE A 23 -3.55 -1.30 18.64
N ALA A 24 -3.65 -2.47 19.29
CA ALA A 24 -4.12 -2.57 20.67
C ALA A 24 -3.11 -2.03 21.70
N LEU A 25 -1.82 -2.02 21.34
CA LEU A 25 -0.69 -1.75 22.24
C LEU A 25 -0.03 -0.38 22.03
N CYS A 26 -0.20 0.22 20.86
CA CYS A 26 0.40 1.52 20.55
C CYS A 26 -0.16 2.66 21.43
N ASP A 27 0.67 3.69 21.64
CA ASP A 27 0.32 4.92 22.36
C ASP A 27 0.29 6.16 21.44
N ALA A 28 0.89 6.08 20.25
CA ALA A 28 0.72 7.08 19.20
C ALA A 28 0.66 6.48 17.79
N MET A 29 -0.05 7.16 16.90
CA MET A 29 -0.11 6.85 15.47
C MET A 29 0.13 8.10 14.64
N PHE A 30 1.00 7.99 13.63
CA PHE A 30 1.28 9.06 12.68
C PHE A 30 0.74 8.67 11.31
N PHE A 31 -0.20 9.45 10.78
CA PHE A 31 -0.85 9.22 9.50
C PHE A 31 -0.27 10.15 8.43
N PHE A 32 0.19 9.60 7.31
CA PHE A 32 0.64 10.36 6.15
C PHE A 32 -0.09 9.91 4.88
N GLY A 33 -0.82 10.83 4.24
CA GLY A 33 -1.38 10.58 2.92
C GLY A 33 -2.32 9.37 2.84
N GLN A 34 -3.02 9.06 3.94
CA GLN A 34 -3.99 7.97 4.01
C GLN A 34 -5.35 8.49 4.44
N ASN A 35 -6.40 8.08 3.73
CA ASN A 35 -7.80 8.46 4.01
C ASN A 35 -8.59 7.25 4.49
N THR A 36 -8.67 7.06 5.81
CA THR A 36 -9.28 5.86 6.37
C THR A 36 -10.77 5.76 6.06
N GLY A 37 -11.53 6.86 6.18
CA GLY A 37 -12.98 6.81 6.01
C GLY A 37 -13.44 6.38 4.62
N THR A 38 -12.72 6.80 3.59
CA THR A 38 -13.08 6.51 2.19
C THR A 38 -12.38 5.27 1.64
N ASN A 39 -11.14 5.01 2.03
CA ASN A 39 -10.30 3.99 1.37
C ASN A 39 -10.26 2.68 2.17
N SER A 40 -10.38 2.75 3.50
CA SER A 40 -10.25 1.60 4.38
C SER A 40 -11.22 1.70 5.57
N PRO A 41 -12.55 1.79 5.33
CA PRO A 41 -13.54 2.12 6.36
C PRO A 41 -13.57 1.13 7.53
N ARG A 42 -13.21 -0.14 7.30
CA ARG A 42 -13.11 -1.14 8.38
C ARG A 42 -12.04 -0.79 9.41
N PHE A 43 -11.01 -0.05 9.01
CA PHE A 43 -9.94 0.40 9.90
C PHE A 43 -10.39 1.52 10.85
N LEU A 44 -11.55 2.16 10.60
CA LEU A 44 -12.13 3.14 11.54
C LEU A 44 -12.49 2.52 12.89
N HIS A 45 -12.84 1.22 12.95
CA HIS A 45 -13.16 0.57 14.23
C HIS A 45 -11.92 0.46 15.13
N PRO A 46 -10.78 -0.13 14.69
CA PRO A 46 -9.53 -0.08 15.46
C PRO A 46 -9.10 1.34 15.85
N LEU A 47 -9.26 2.33 14.97
CA LEU A 47 -8.92 3.72 15.28
C LEU A 47 -9.82 4.33 16.34
N GLN A 48 -11.13 4.05 16.29
CA GLN A 48 -12.06 4.49 17.31
C GLN A 48 -11.70 3.90 18.67
N GLU A 49 -11.35 2.62 18.74
CA GLU A 49 -10.93 1.98 19.98
C GLU A 49 -9.61 2.57 20.50
N ALA A 50 -8.63 2.81 19.63
CA ALA A 50 -7.39 3.49 20.02
C ALA A 50 -7.67 4.91 20.56
N ALA A 51 -8.50 5.70 19.89
CA ALA A 51 -8.87 7.04 20.33
C ALA A 51 -9.57 7.02 21.70
N LYS A 52 -10.47 6.06 21.96
CA LYS A 52 -11.12 5.89 23.27
C LYS A 52 -10.13 5.52 24.39
N ARG A 53 -9.02 4.83 24.06
CA ARG A 53 -7.92 4.56 25.01
C ARG A 53 -7.00 5.78 25.24
N GLY A 54 -7.21 6.88 24.51
CA GLY A 54 -6.41 8.10 24.63
C GLY A 54 -5.15 8.11 23.76
N VAL A 55 -5.01 7.18 22.80
CA VAL A 55 -3.90 7.14 21.84
C VAL A 55 -3.84 8.45 21.05
N LYS A 56 -2.63 9.01 20.90
CA LYS A 56 -2.43 10.23 20.12
C LYS A 56 -2.37 9.90 18.63
N ILE A 57 -3.43 10.21 17.91
CA ILE A 57 -3.47 10.07 16.45
C ILE A 57 -3.15 11.44 15.82
N ILE A 58 -2.07 11.50 15.06
CA ILE A 58 -1.54 12.70 14.41
C ILE A 58 -1.65 12.51 12.90
N THR A 59 -2.44 13.36 12.23
CA THR A 59 -2.73 13.21 10.80
C THR A 59 -2.11 14.31 9.97
N PHE A 60 -1.38 13.91 8.93
CA PHE A 60 -0.82 14.77 7.89
C PHE A 60 -1.50 14.46 6.55
N ASN A 61 -2.33 15.39 6.10
CA ASN A 61 -3.05 15.24 4.86
C ASN A 61 -3.50 16.60 4.32
N PRO A 62 -3.23 16.95 3.05
CA PRO A 62 -3.69 18.21 2.47
C PRO A 62 -5.23 18.38 2.55
N VAL A 63 -5.96 17.27 2.42
CA VAL A 63 -7.44 17.25 2.40
C VAL A 63 -7.97 16.71 3.71
N ARG A 64 -8.85 17.47 4.36
CA ARG A 64 -9.59 17.03 5.55
C ARG A 64 -10.59 15.93 5.19
N GLU A 65 -10.45 14.78 5.83
CA GLU A 65 -11.34 13.62 5.67
C GLU A 65 -12.12 13.39 6.96
N LYS A 66 -13.44 13.27 6.86
CA LYS A 66 -14.33 13.25 8.03
C LYS A 66 -14.05 12.07 8.96
N GLY A 67 -13.79 10.88 8.42
CA GLY A 67 -13.46 9.69 9.19
C GLY A 67 -12.16 9.79 10.00
N LEU A 68 -11.23 10.65 9.60
CA LEU A 68 -10.01 10.95 10.37
C LEU A 68 -10.18 12.10 11.35
N GLU A 69 -11.19 12.97 11.20
CA GLU A 69 -11.54 13.97 12.21
C GLU A 69 -12.38 13.35 13.32
N SER A 70 -13.46 12.66 12.96
CA SER A 70 -14.45 12.15 13.89
C SER A 70 -15.26 10.99 13.33
N PHE A 71 -15.56 9.97 14.14
CA PHE A 71 -16.33 8.81 13.72
C PHE A 71 -17.55 8.57 14.61
N ILE A 72 -18.71 8.38 13.97
CA ILE A 72 -19.93 7.84 14.58
C ILE A 72 -20.03 6.40 14.10
N ASN A 73 -20.01 5.45 15.02
CA ASN A 73 -20.06 4.04 14.68
C ASN A 73 -21.51 3.63 14.39
N PRO A 74 -21.85 3.27 13.13
CA PRO A 74 -23.22 2.92 12.76
C PRO A 74 -23.70 1.62 13.40
N GLN A 75 -22.77 0.79 13.88
CA GLN A 75 -23.07 -0.45 14.59
C GLN A 75 -23.29 -0.24 16.10
N ASN A 76 -23.12 0.99 16.60
CA ASN A 76 -23.39 1.33 18.00
C ASN A 76 -24.71 2.11 18.11
N PRO A 77 -25.80 1.48 18.61
CA PRO A 77 -27.11 2.12 18.72
C PRO A 77 -27.08 3.40 19.57
N GLY A 78 -26.26 3.44 20.63
CA GLY A 78 -26.12 4.62 21.49
C GLY A 78 -25.52 5.82 20.76
N GLN A 79 -24.47 5.61 19.96
CA GLN A 79 -23.90 6.70 19.14
C GLN A 79 -24.85 7.14 18.04
N MET A 80 -25.60 6.21 17.44
CA MET A 80 -26.60 6.53 16.42
C MET A 80 -27.78 7.34 16.98
N LEU A 81 -28.18 7.09 18.23
CA LEU A 81 -29.25 7.84 18.90
C LEU A 81 -28.79 9.22 19.40
N THR A 82 -27.55 9.32 19.88
CA THR A 82 -27.03 10.57 20.49
C THR A 82 -26.31 11.48 19.51
N GLY A 83 -25.83 10.95 18.37
CA GLY A 83 -24.96 11.67 17.45
C GLY A 83 -23.54 11.92 18.01
N ASN A 84 -23.20 11.33 19.17
CA ASN A 84 -21.91 11.55 19.82
C ASN A 84 -20.78 10.89 19.03
N ALA A 85 -20.04 11.71 18.29
CA ALA A 85 -18.87 11.28 17.53
C ALA A 85 -17.65 11.10 18.45
N THR A 86 -16.85 10.07 18.17
CA THR A 86 -15.51 9.95 18.75
C THR A 86 -14.56 10.80 17.93
N GLN A 87 -13.87 11.75 18.55
CA GLN A 87 -12.76 12.46 17.90
C GLN A 87 -11.65 11.45 17.60
N ILE A 88 -11.20 11.39 16.34
CA ILE A 88 -10.18 10.43 15.91
C ILE A 88 -8.81 11.09 15.97
N SER A 89 -8.54 12.08 15.13
CA SER A 89 -7.26 12.80 15.16
C SER A 89 -7.21 13.78 16.33
N THR A 90 -6.14 13.67 17.13
CA THR A 90 -5.80 14.64 18.17
C THR A 90 -5.14 15.89 17.59
N GLN A 91 -4.42 15.74 16.48
CA GLN A 91 -3.88 16.82 15.66
C GLN A 91 -4.14 16.53 14.18
N TYR A 92 -4.51 17.56 13.42
CA TYR A 92 -4.72 17.45 11.98
C TYR A 92 -3.96 18.56 11.25
N HIS A 93 -2.96 18.18 10.50
CA HIS A 93 -2.02 19.07 9.82
C HIS A 93 -2.23 18.98 8.31
N GLN A 94 -2.64 20.09 7.70
CA GLN A 94 -2.84 20.18 6.26
C GLN A 94 -1.53 20.50 5.55
N VAL A 95 -0.65 19.50 5.49
CA VAL A 95 0.62 19.57 4.77
C VAL A 95 0.37 19.89 3.28
N LYS A 96 1.26 20.69 2.68
CA LYS A 96 1.30 20.94 1.24
C LYS A 96 1.55 19.63 0.49
N VAL A 97 0.96 19.46 -0.70
CA VAL A 97 1.21 18.29 -1.55
C VAL A 97 2.71 18.18 -1.84
N GLY A 98 3.32 17.05 -1.44
CA GLY A 98 4.76 16.81 -1.57
C GLY A 98 5.62 17.41 -0.44
N GLY A 99 5.00 18.00 0.59
CA GLY A 99 5.68 18.57 1.76
C GLY A 99 6.07 17.56 2.84
N ASP A 100 5.77 16.27 2.64
CA ASP A 100 5.90 15.22 3.65
C ASP A 100 7.36 15.02 4.13
N ILE A 101 8.33 15.04 3.21
CA ILE A 101 9.78 14.99 3.54
C ILE A 101 10.17 16.14 4.47
N ALA A 102 9.66 17.34 4.22
CA ALA A 102 9.98 18.51 5.03
C ALA A 102 9.39 18.39 6.44
N VAL A 103 8.14 17.91 6.57
CA VAL A 103 7.53 17.60 7.87
C VAL A 103 8.35 16.57 8.63
N LEU A 104 8.69 15.44 8.00
CA LEU A 104 9.49 14.37 8.62
C LEU A 104 10.89 14.85 9.02
N THR A 105 11.50 15.72 8.21
CA THR A 105 12.77 16.39 8.54
C THR A 105 12.63 17.28 9.76
N GLY A 106 11.56 18.07 9.86
CA GLY A 106 11.29 18.90 11.03
C GLY A 106 11.01 18.10 12.29
N ILE A 107 10.30 16.97 12.19
CA ILE A 107 10.10 16.02 13.30
C ILE A 107 11.46 15.47 13.76
N ALA A 108 12.28 14.96 12.84
CA ALA A 108 13.62 14.46 13.17
C ALA A 108 14.50 15.55 13.80
N LYS A 109 14.42 16.79 13.29
CA LYS A 109 15.17 17.94 13.83
C LYS A 109 14.80 18.24 15.27
N HIS A 110 13.51 18.17 15.61
CA HIS A 110 13.02 18.32 16.99
C HIS A 110 13.49 17.16 17.88
N VAL A 111 13.44 15.92 17.38
CA VAL A 111 13.93 14.73 18.10
C VAL A 111 15.42 14.88 18.47
N PHE A 112 16.26 15.29 17.52
CA PHE A 112 17.69 15.52 17.78
C PHE A 112 17.92 16.64 18.80
N ALA A 113 17.18 17.74 18.72
CA ALA A 113 17.28 18.81 19.70
C ALA A 113 16.83 18.38 21.11
N ALA A 114 15.76 17.58 21.21
CA ALA A 114 15.29 17.01 22.47
C ALA A 114 16.30 16.02 23.06
N ASP A 115 16.96 15.22 22.22
CA ASP A 115 18.01 14.31 22.63
C ASP A 115 19.26 15.04 23.16
N ASP A 116 19.65 16.15 22.52
CA ASP A 116 20.75 16.99 23.00
C ASP A 116 20.44 17.62 24.35
N ALA A 117 19.21 18.10 24.55
CA ALA A 117 18.75 18.60 25.84
C ALA A 117 18.79 17.51 26.92
N ALA A 118 18.37 16.29 26.58
CA ALA A 118 18.43 15.15 27.49
C ALA A 118 19.88 14.78 27.86
N LYS A 119 20.81 14.78 26.90
CA LYS A 119 22.25 14.60 27.16
C LYS A 119 22.78 15.66 28.12
N ALA A 120 22.48 16.93 27.85
CA ALA A 120 22.96 18.06 28.65
C ALA A 120 22.40 18.02 30.09
N ALA A 121 21.16 17.56 30.25
CA ALA A 121 20.50 17.42 31.55
C ALA A 121 20.86 16.12 32.29
N GLY A 122 21.57 15.19 31.65
CA GLY A 122 21.87 13.87 32.22
C GLY A 122 20.62 12.99 32.42
N THR A 123 19.57 13.20 31.63
CA THR A 123 18.32 12.42 31.69
C THR A 123 18.30 11.31 30.62
N LYS A 124 17.24 10.49 30.61
CA LYS A 124 17.06 9.44 29.61
C LYS A 124 17.10 10.03 28.20
N ARG A 125 17.94 9.46 27.35
CA ARG A 125 18.07 9.81 25.92
C ARG A 125 16.73 9.65 25.21
N VAL A 126 16.48 10.52 24.22
CA VAL A 126 15.28 10.44 23.37
C VAL A 126 15.49 9.42 22.27
N LEU A 127 16.69 9.41 21.69
CA LEU A 127 17.10 8.40 20.71
C LEU A 127 17.27 7.04 21.39
N ASP A 128 16.89 5.98 20.68
CA ASP A 128 17.17 4.61 21.09
C ASP A 128 18.59 4.23 20.64
N VAL A 129 19.58 4.65 21.43
CA VAL A 129 21.00 4.56 21.08
C VAL A 129 21.44 3.11 20.85
N ASP A 130 20.96 2.19 21.68
CA ASP A 130 21.33 0.78 21.58
C ASP A 130 20.73 0.14 20.32
N PHE A 131 19.44 0.43 20.03
CA PHE A 131 18.80 -0.03 18.81
C PHE A 131 19.52 0.50 17.56
N ILE A 132 19.78 1.81 17.51
CA ILE A 132 20.47 2.45 16.39
C ILE A 132 21.85 1.81 16.17
N ALA A 133 22.64 1.67 17.22
CA ALA A 133 23.99 1.11 17.11
C ALA A 133 24.00 -0.35 16.63
N GLN A 134 22.96 -1.13 16.96
CA GLN A 134 22.87 -2.55 16.62
C GLN A 134 22.19 -2.82 15.27
N HIS A 135 21.25 -1.97 14.86
CA HIS A 135 20.29 -2.29 13.79
C HIS A 135 20.21 -1.25 12.68
N THR A 136 20.96 -0.16 12.74
CA THR A 136 20.94 0.86 11.68
C THR A 136 22.35 1.26 11.25
N ASP A 137 22.44 1.89 10.10
CA ASP A 137 23.64 2.57 9.61
C ASP A 137 23.30 3.99 9.16
N GLY A 138 24.32 4.79 8.83
CA GLY A 138 24.13 6.11 8.21
C GLY A 138 23.59 7.23 9.11
N LEU A 139 23.45 7.02 10.42
CA LEU A 139 22.91 8.03 11.35
C LEU A 139 23.66 9.37 11.26
N ASP A 140 24.99 9.35 11.29
CA ASP A 140 25.79 10.58 11.33
C ASP A 140 25.51 11.48 10.11
N ALA A 141 25.41 10.88 8.92
CA ALA A 141 25.11 11.60 7.69
C ALA A 141 23.67 12.14 7.69
N PHE A 142 22.72 11.34 8.18
CA PHE A 142 21.33 11.73 8.31
C PHE A 142 21.14 12.89 9.30
N GLU A 143 21.77 12.79 10.48
CA GLU A 143 21.73 13.83 11.51
C GLU A 143 22.36 15.13 11.01
N ALA A 144 23.51 15.07 10.33
CA ALA A 144 24.15 16.23 9.73
C ALA A 144 23.24 16.94 8.71
N LEU A 145 22.58 16.17 7.83
CA LEU A 145 21.60 16.69 6.87
C LEU A 145 20.44 17.39 7.60
N VAL A 146 19.79 16.71 8.55
CA VAL A 146 18.64 17.25 9.29
C VAL A 146 19.01 18.50 10.07
N ARG A 147 20.20 18.57 10.66
CA ARG A 147 20.68 19.75 11.39
C ARG A 147 20.98 20.92 10.44
N ALA A 148 21.53 20.66 9.27
CA ALA A 148 21.84 21.69 8.27
C ALA A 148 20.60 22.31 7.61
N THR A 149 19.51 21.56 7.43
CA THR A 149 18.28 22.07 6.81
C THR A 149 17.62 23.15 7.65
N SER A 150 17.42 24.37 7.14
CA SER A 150 16.87 25.46 7.94
C SER A 150 15.38 25.25 8.27
N TRP A 151 14.90 25.81 9.39
CA TRP A 151 13.46 25.82 9.69
C TRP A 151 12.67 26.59 8.62
N GLN A 152 13.25 27.66 8.05
CA GLN A 152 12.64 28.41 6.96
C GLN A 152 12.36 27.52 5.73
N ASP A 153 13.31 26.64 5.36
CA ASP A 153 13.12 25.70 4.27
C ASP A 153 12.06 24.65 4.61
N ILE A 154 12.06 24.14 5.85
CA ILE A 154 11.08 23.17 6.33
C ILE A 154 9.66 23.74 6.26
N GLU A 155 9.45 24.96 6.77
CA GLU A 155 8.15 25.64 6.74
C GLU A 155 7.70 25.93 5.31
N ALA A 156 8.60 26.44 4.46
CA ALA A 156 8.29 26.76 3.07
C ALA A 156 7.90 25.53 2.24
N GLN A 157 8.57 24.39 2.45
CA GLN A 157 8.30 23.17 1.71
C GLN A 157 7.11 22.38 2.27
N SER A 158 6.98 22.29 3.59
CA SER A 158 5.86 21.60 4.24
C SER A 158 4.54 22.37 4.13
N GLY A 159 4.59 23.70 4.09
CA GLY A 159 3.42 24.56 4.22
C GLY A 159 2.83 24.59 5.65
N LEU A 160 3.57 24.12 6.66
CA LEU A 160 3.18 24.14 8.06
C LEU A 160 4.09 25.07 8.85
N ASP A 161 3.53 25.73 9.86
CA ASP A 161 4.33 26.49 10.83
C ASP A 161 5.20 25.56 11.66
N ARG A 162 6.39 26.03 12.04
CA ARG A 162 7.31 25.30 12.92
C ARG A 162 6.63 24.79 14.18
N SER A 163 5.78 25.59 14.81
CA SER A 163 5.07 25.22 16.05
C SER A 163 4.16 24.00 15.87
N ALA A 164 3.53 23.84 14.69
CA ALA A 164 2.70 22.70 14.38
C ALA A 164 3.53 21.42 14.24
N ILE A 165 4.69 21.52 13.57
CA ILE A 165 5.63 20.41 13.42
C ILE A 165 6.24 20.01 14.77
N GLU A 166 6.68 20.99 15.57
CA GLU A 166 7.22 20.76 16.92
C GLU A 166 6.16 20.12 17.84
N ALA A 167 4.89 20.53 17.75
CA ALA A 167 3.80 19.92 18.53
C ALA A 167 3.53 18.45 18.14
N ALA A 168 3.65 18.10 16.87
CA ALA A 168 3.57 16.71 16.42
C ALA A 168 4.81 15.91 16.84
N ALA A 169 5.99 16.50 16.71
CA ALA A 169 7.25 15.89 17.12
C ALA A 169 7.32 15.65 18.62
N GLN A 170 6.73 16.54 19.43
CA GLN A 170 6.65 16.37 20.87
C GLN A 170 5.85 15.12 21.25
N VAL A 171 4.71 14.87 20.58
CA VAL A 171 3.98 13.61 20.73
C VAL A 171 4.86 12.42 20.38
N TYR A 172 5.65 12.53 19.31
CA TYR A 172 6.58 11.47 18.93
C TYR A 172 7.66 11.21 19.98
N VAL A 173 8.19 12.25 20.62
CA VAL A 173 9.20 12.15 21.69
C VAL A 173 8.63 11.50 22.96
N GLU A 174 7.38 11.81 23.30
CA GLU A 174 6.71 11.32 24.52
C GLU A 174 6.18 9.89 24.41
N ALA A 175 5.79 9.46 23.21
CA ALA A 175 5.28 8.11 22.95
C ALA A 175 6.37 7.04 23.14
N GLU A 176 6.01 5.80 23.49
CA GLU A 176 6.92 4.66 23.48
C GLU A 176 6.65 3.70 22.34
N ARG A 177 5.40 3.57 21.88
CA ARG A 177 4.98 2.58 20.88
C ARG A 177 4.26 3.27 19.73
N VAL A 178 5.02 3.59 18.70
CA VAL A 178 4.56 4.41 17.57
C VAL A 178 4.32 3.59 16.31
N ILE A 179 3.12 3.71 15.75
CA ILE A 179 2.77 3.15 14.45
C ILE A 179 2.77 4.25 13.39
N GLY A 180 3.55 4.07 12.32
CA GLY A 180 3.53 4.93 11.15
C GLY A 180 2.58 4.42 10.07
N VAL A 181 1.42 5.05 9.93
CA VAL A 181 0.38 4.67 8.97
C VAL A 181 0.49 5.53 7.71
N TYR A 182 0.50 4.92 6.53
CA TYR A 182 0.49 5.69 5.28
C TYR A 182 -0.25 5.01 4.14
N GLY A 183 -0.54 5.79 3.10
CA GLY A 183 -1.27 5.36 1.92
C GLY A 183 -0.66 5.88 0.62
N MET A 184 -1.51 6.01 -0.40
CA MET A 184 -1.07 6.46 -1.73
C MET A 184 -0.59 7.92 -1.74
N GLY A 185 -1.06 8.75 -0.82
CA GLY A 185 -0.60 10.13 -0.68
C GLY A 185 0.85 10.27 -0.21
N LEU A 186 1.51 9.17 0.16
CA LEU A 186 2.95 9.17 0.44
C LEU A 186 3.75 8.54 -0.73
N THR A 187 3.17 7.54 -1.41
CA THR A 187 3.87 6.71 -2.40
C THR A 187 3.74 7.20 -3.84
N GLN A 188 2.65 7.86 -4.21
CA GLN A 188 2.37 8.34 -5.57
C GLN A 188 2.88 9.77 -5.80
N HIS A 189 4.14 9.98 -5.45
CA HIS A 189 4.87 11.24 -5.61
C HIS A 189 6.15 10.98 -6.42
N ALA A 190 6.68 12.03 -7.06
CA ALA A 190 7.99 11.97 -7.74
C ALA A 190 9.10 11.50 -6.78
N HIS A 191 9.02 11.90 -5.51
CA HIS A 191 9.92 11.50 -4.42
C HIS A 191 9.29 10.44 -3.50
N GLY A 192 8.47 9.54 -4.04
CA GLY A 192 7.75 8.55 -3.24
C GLY A 192 8.66 7.60 -2.46
N PHE A 193 9.83 7.26 -3.01
CA PHE A 193 10.83 6.46 -2.28
C PHE A 193 11.34 7.24 -1.06
N ASP A 194 11.79 8.47 -1.27
CA ASP A 194 12.36 9.33 -0.23
C ASP A 194 11.34 9.62 0.88
N ASN A 195 10.07 9.81 0.51
CA ASN A 195 8.95 9.94 1.45
C ASN A 195 8.85 8.76 2.42
N VAL A 196 8.83 7.53 1.88
CA VAL A 196 8.73 6.31 2.69
C VAL A 196 10.00 6.09 3.51
N ALA A 197 11.18 6.32 2.90
CA ALA A 197 12.46 6.17 3.58
C ALA A 197 12.60 7.15 4.76
N MET A 198 12.20 8.41 4.59
CA MET A 198 12.18 9.40 5.67
C MET A 198 11.22 9.02 6.79
N PHE A 199 10.09 8.39 6.46
CA PHE A 199 9.14 7.96 7.48
C PHE A 199 9.70 6.77 8.29
N VAL A 200 10.38 5.84 7.61
CA VAL A 200 11.12 4.76 8.27
C VAL A 200 12.24 5.33 9.14
N ASN A 201 13.04 6.27 8.64
CA ASN A 201 14.11 6.91 9.41
C ASN A 201 13.58 7.53 10.70
N MET A 202 12.45 8.24 10.64
CA MET A 202 11.78 8.76 11.83
C MET A 202 11.52 7.65 12.86
N LEU A 203 10.92 6.53 12.46
CA LEU A 203 10.62 5.39 13.35
C LEU A 203 11.89 4.74 13.92
N LEU A 204 12.94 4.60 13.10
CA LEU A 204 14.23 4.01 13.50
C LEU A 204 14.95 4.83 14.59
N LEU A 205 14.83 6.16 14.59
CA LEU A 205 15.45 7.03 15.61
C LEU A 205 15.09 6.62 17.06
N ARG A 206 13.93 5.99 17.26
CA ARG A 206 13.43 5.60 18.59
C ARG A 206 13.07 4.11 18.69
N GLY A 207 13.65 3.28 17.82
CA GLY A 207 13.45 1.83 17.84
C GLY A 207 12.00 1.40 17.65
N ASN A 208 11.20 2.15 16.90
CA ASN A 208 9.78 1.84 16.64
C ASN A 208 9.59 0.82 15.49
N ILE A 209 10.48 -0.17 15.40
CA ILE A 209 10.44 -1.28 14.44
C ILE A 209 10.91 -2.56 15.14
N GLY A 210 10.27 -3.69 14.84
CA GLY A 210 10.66 -4.99 15.40
C GLY A 210 10.19 -5.23 16.85
N ARG A 211 9.20 -4.47 17.33
CA ARG A 211 8.60 -4.63 18.66
C ARG A 211 7.10 -4.44 18.63
N GLU A 212 6.42 -5.02 19.62
CA GLU A 212 4.96 -4.94 19.77
C GLU A 212 4.48 -3.49 19.95
N GLY A 213 3.36 -3.17 19.29
CA GLY A 213 2.73 -1.85 19.33
C GLY A 213 3.43 -0.78 18.50
N ALA A 214 4.47 -1.12 17.74
CA ALA A 214 5.19 -0.19 16.89
C ALA A 214 5.42 -0.76 15.50
N GLY A 215 5.67 0.11 14.53
CA GLY A 215 6.07 -0.32 13.19
C GLY A 215 5.48 0.52 12.08
N ILE A 216 5.79 0.11 10.85
CA ILE A 216 5.31 0.76 9.65
C ILE A 216 4.11 0.02 9.07
N CYS A 217 3.03 0.76 8.81
CA CYS A 217 1.73 0.26 8.40
C CYS A 217 1.28 0.91 7.06
N PRO A 218 1.77 0.40 5.91
CA PRO A 218 1.23 0.75 4.61
C PRO A 218 -0.19 0.18 4.44
N VAL A 219 -1.19 1.05 4.40
CA VAL A 219 -2.57 0.66 4.14
C VAL A 219 -2.80 0.54 2.64
N ARG A 220 -2.86 -0.68 2.13
CA ARG A 220 -3.07 -0.96 0.70
C ARG A 220 -4.56 -1.07 0.37
N GLY A 221 -4.92 -0.65 -0.84
CA GLY A 221 -6.31 -0.50 -1.25
C GLY A 221 -7.00 -1.80 -1.68
N HIS A 222 -6.46 -2.53 -2.66
CA HIS A 222 -7.12 -3.75 -3.15
C HIS A 222 -6.89 -4.93 -2.20
N SER A 223 -7.85 -5.84 -2.15
CA SER A 223 -7.89 -6.92 -1.17
C SER A 223 -6.80 -7.99 -1.28
N ASN A 224 -6.00 -8.01 -2.36
CA ASN A 224 -4.95 -9.02 -2.59
C ASN A 224 -3.70 -8.46 -3.28
N VAL A 225 -3.41 -7.15 -3.17
CA VAL A 225 -2.22 -6.58 -3.83
C VAL A 225 -0.95 -7.28 -3.34
N GLN A 226 -0.92 -7.64 -2.05
CA GLN A 226 0.15 -8.37 -1.39
C GLN A 226 0.26 -9.78 -1.98
N GLY A 227 -0.85 -10.52 -1.97
CA GLY A 227 -0.88 -11.90 -2.47
C GLY A 227 -0.46 -12.01 -3.93
N GLN A 228 -0.81 -11.03 -4.78
CA GLN A 228 -0.33 -10.95 -6.17
C GLN A 228 1.21 -10.96 -6.25
N ARG A 229 1.90 -10.20 -5.39
CA ARG A 229 3.37 -10.18 -5.36
C ARG A 229 3.93 -11.48 -4.80
N THR A 230 3.31 -12.02 -3.76
CA THR A 230 3.69 -13.30 -3.15
C THR A 230 3.63 -14.46 -4.15
N VAL A 231 2.64 -14.47 -5.06
CA VAL A 231 2.52 -15.48 -6.12
C VAL A 231 3.30 -15.15 -7.39
N GLY A 232 4.16 -14.12 -7.36
CA GLY A 232 5.10 -13.82 -8.45
C GLY A 232 4.53 -12.99 -9.60
N ILE A 233 3.42 -12.26 -9.40
CA ILE A 233 2.95 -11.28 -10.39
C ILE A 233 3.88 -10.05 -10.34
N ALA A 234 4.91 -10.06 -11.19
CA ALA A 234 5.87 -8.97 -11.34
C ALA A 234 6.43 -8.88 -12.76
N GLU A 235 6.82 -7.68 -13.15
CA GLU A 235 7.49 -7.37 -14.41
C GLU A 235 9.00 -7.60 -14.34
N LYS A 236 9.57 -7.59 -13.13
CA LYS A 236 11.00 -7.72 -12.85
C LYS A 236 11.37 -9.17 -12.52
N PRO A 237 12.21 -9.84 -13.33
CA PRO A 237 12.62 -11.23 -13.13
C PRO A 237 13.21 -11.52 -11.74
N GLU A 238 13.97 -10.58 -11.18
CA GLU A 238 14.61 -10.70 -9.87
C GLU A 238 13.64 -10.76 -8.69
N LEU A 239 12.36 -10.43 -8.92
CA LEU A 239 11.30 -10.50 -7.91
C LEU A 239 10.52 -11.82 -7.94
N VAL A 240 10.79 -12.70 -8.91
CA VAL A 240 10.05 -13.94 -9.14
C VAL A 240 11.00 -15.12 -9.01
N PRO A 241 10.61 -16.22 -8.34
CA PRO A 241 11.46 -17.41 -8.21
C PRO A 241 11.48 -18.24 -9.51
N LEU A 242 11.99 -17.65 -10.60
CA LEU A 242 11.94 -18.21 -11.95
C LEU A 242 12.61 -19.57 -12.06
N ASP A 243 13.71 -19.83 -11.32
CA ASP A 243 14.38 -21.14 -11.35
C ASP A 243 13.51 -22.24 -10.72
N LYS A 244 12.71 -21.92 -9.70
CA LYS A 244 11.76 -22.86 -9.11
C LYS A 244 10.62 -23.14 -10.07
N ILE A 245 10.11 -22.12 -10.75
CA ILE A 245 9.08 -22.24 -11.79
C ILE A 245 9.59 -23.12 -12.94
N ALA A 246 10.83 -22.89 -13.38
CA ALA A 246 11.47 -23.67 -14.44
C ALA A 246 11.59 -25.16 -14.05
N ALA A 247 12.09 -25.43 -12.85
CA ALA A 247 12.22 -26.80 -12.34
C ALA A 247 10.87 -27.51 -12.22
N GLN A 248 9.87 -26.82 -11.65
CA GLN A 248 8.53 -27.35 -11.39
C GLN A 248 7.78 -27.69 -12.68
N PHE A 249 7.77 -26.77 -13.65
CA PHE A 249 6.94 -26.90 -14.85
C PHE A 249 7.73 -27.34 -16.09
N GLY A 250 9.06 -27.40 -16.04
CA GLY A 250 9.90 -27.90 -17.12
C GLY A 250 9.90 -27.04 -18.38
N PHE A 251 9.88 -25.72 -18.22
CA PHE A 251 10.09 -24.75 -19.30
C PHE A 251 11.12 -23.71 -18.87
N GLU A 252 11.70 -23.00 -19.84
CA GLU A 252 12.57 -21.86 -19.57
C GLU A 252 11.74 -20.57 -19.48
N PRO A 253 11.51 -20.01 -18.28
CA PRO A 253 10.78 -18.76 -18.17
C PRO A 253 11.61 -17.59 -18.72
N PRO A 254 10.98 -16.60 -19.38
CA PRO A 254 11.66 -15.40 -19.85
C PRO A 254 12.41 -14.71 -18.71
N ARG A 255 13.64 -14.25 -19.00
CA ARG A 255 14.52 -13.55 -18.06
C ARG A 255 14.66 -12.07 -18.38
N ASP A 256 14.00 -11.59 -19.42
CA ASP A 256 13.97 -10.19 -19.78
C ASP A 256 12.96 -9.44 -18.89
N THR A 257 13.25 -8.18 -18.58
CA THR A 257 12.31 -7.32 -17.86
C THR A 257 11.06 -7.06 -18.71
N GLY A 258 9.90 -7.34 -18.13
CA GLY A 258 8.60 -7.02 -18.72
C GLY A 258 8.25 -5.54 -18.61
N MET A 259 7.19 -5.12 -19.30
CA MET A 259 6.70 -3.74 -19.25
C MET A 259 5.88 -3.48 -17.97
N ASN A 260 6.18 -2.39 -17.27
CA ASN A 260 5.31 -1.81 -16.26
C ASN A 260 4.17 -0.99 -16.89
N THR A 261 3.23 -0.50 -16.07
CA THR A 261 2.05 0.27 -16.55
C THR A 261 2.41 1.46 -17.43
N VAL A 262 3.45 2.22 -17.09
CA VAL A 262 3.87 3.41 -17.86
C VAL A 262 4.48 2.97 -19.19
N GLU A 263 5.35 1.97 -19.18
CA GLU A 263 5.96 1.41 -20.39
C GLU A 263 4.92 0.79 -21.34
N VAL A 264 3.85 0.19 -20.79
CA VAL A 264 2.70 -0.25 -21.60
C VAL A 264 2.03 0.96 -22.27
N CYS A 265 1.82 2.06 -21.55
CA CYS A 265 1.23 3.28 -22.13
C CYS A 265 2.11 3.88 -23.24
N GLU A 266 3.42 3.99 -23.00
CA GLU A 266 4.39 4.44 -24.00
C GLU A 266 4.42 3.48 -25.21
N GLY A 267 4.38 2.18 -24.95
CA GLY A 267 4.34 1.14 -25.97
C GLY A 267 3.06 1.17 -26.82
N LEU A 268 1.91 1.55 -26.25
CA LEU A 268 0.66 1.79 -26.99
C LEU A 268 0.80 3.01 -27.91
N LEU A 269 1.33 4.12 -27.37
CA LEU A 269 1.56 5.35 -28.14
C LEU A 269 2.52 5.11 -29.32
N ALA A 270 3.61 4.39 -29.07
CA ALA A 270 4.59 4.00 -30.09
C ALA A 270 4.11 2.88 -31.03
N GLY A 271 2.94 2.28 -30.77
CA GLY A 271 2.41 1.16 -31.54
C GLY A 271 3.22 -0.13 -31.41
N LYS A 272 4.05 -0.27 -30.36
CA LYS A 272 4.82 -1.49 -30.04
C LYS A 272 3.95 -2.55 -29.37
N VAL A 273 3.02 -2.13 -28.51
CA VAL A 273 2.05 -3.04 -27.87
C VAL A 273 0.94 -3.37 -28.87
N LYS A 274 0.80 -4.65 -29.22
CA LYS A 274 -0.19 -5.13 -30.21
C LYS A 274 -1.35 -5.89 -29.60
N ALA A 275 -1.20 -6.37 -28.37
CA ALA A 275 -2.22 -7.13 -27.67
C ALA A 275 -2.24 -6.76 -26.19
N PHE A 276 -3.44 -6.77 -25.59
CA PHE A 276 -3.65 -6.59 -24.15
C PHE A 276 -4.59 -7.67 -23.64
N ILE A 277 -4.23 -8.31 -22.53
CA ILE A 277 -5.09 -9.26 -21.81
C ILE A 277 -5.24 -8.73 -20.39
N GLY A 278 -6.44 -8.26 -20.04
CA GLY A 278 -6.78 -7.79 -18.70
C GLY A 278 -7.47 -8.89 -17.90
N LEU A 279 -6.97 -9.15 -16.68
CA LEU A 279 -7.64 -9.99 -15.69
C LEU A 279 -8.21 -9.06 -14.61
N GLY A 280 -9.48 -8.73 -14.76
CA GLY A 280 -10.15 -7.70 -13.98
C GLY A 280 -9.55 -6.30 -14.19
N GLY A 281 -9.96 -5.38 -13.31
CA GLY A 281 -9.50 -3.99 -13.34
C GLY A 281 -10.16 -3.13 -14.42
N ASN A 282 -9.83 -1.84 -14.39
CA ASN A 282 -10.31 -0.85 -15.36
C ASN A 282 -9.10 -0.03 -15.85
N PHE A 283 -8.18 -0.72 -16.53
CA PHE A 283 -6.86 -0.20 -16.90
C PHE A 283 -6.95 1.15 -17.62
N VAL A 284 -7.86 1.30 -18.59
CA VAL A 284 -7.99 2.55 -19.35
C VAL A 284 -8.46 3.72 -18.50
N ARG A 285 -9.22 3.46 -17.44
CA ARG A 285 -9.61 4.51 -16.49
C ARG A 285 -8.53 4.80 -15.45
N ALA A 286 -7.71 3.81 -15.11
CA ALA A 286 -6.73 3.88 -14.04
C ALA A 286 -5.35 4.40 -14.51
N MET A 287 -5.05 4.30 -15.80
CA MET A 287 -3.79 4.81 -16.35
C MET A 287 -3.71 6.35 -16.28
N PRO A 288 -2.49 6.92 -16.10
CA PRO A 288 -2.29 8.36 -16.24
C PRO A 288 -2.55 8.80 -17.68
N ASP A 289 -2.81 10.10 -17.88
CA ASP A 289 -2.93 10.73 -19.20
C ASP A 289 -3.85 9.98 -20.18
N HIS A 290 -4.98 9.46 -19.67
CA HIS A 290 -5.93 8.66 -20.44
C HIS A 290 -6.37 9.34 -21.74
N SER A 291 -6.53 10.67 -21.77
CA SER A 291 -6.89 11.42 -23.00
C SER A 291 -5.85 11.29 -24.12
N VAL A 292 -4.59 11.05 -23.78
CA VAL A 292 -3.48 10.86 -24.71
C VAL A 292 -3.35 9.39 -25.13
N VAL A 293 -3.47 8.47 -24.17
CA VAL A 293 -3.25 7.03 -24.42
C VAL A 293 -4.48 6.33 -25.02
N GLN A 294 -5.69 6.74 -24.65
CA GLN A 294 -6.93 6.10 -25.09
C GLN A 294 -7.10 6.05 -26.62
N PRO A 295 -6.81 7.10 -27.41
CA PRO A 295 -6.85 7.01 -28.87
C PRO A 295 -5.91 5.93 -29.44
N ALA A 296 -4.80 5.64 -28.77
CA ALA A 296 -3.86 4.60 -29.17
C ALA A 296 -4.37 3.18 -28.91
N TRP A 297 -5.28 3.01 -27.95
CA TRP A 297 -5.85 1.72 -27.59
C TRP A 297 -6.48 1.00 -28.79
N HIS A 298 -7.16 1.75 -29.65
CA HIS A 298 -7.83 1.22 -30.85
C HIS A 298 -6.88 0.67 -31.92
N ARG A 299 -5.58 0.97 -31.83
CA ARG A 299 -4.56 0.48 -32.78
C ARG A 299 -4.01 -0.90 -32.41
N MET A 300 -4.37 -1.44 -31.24
CA MET A 300 -4.00 -2.81 -30.89
C MET A 300 -4.76 -3.78 -31.79
N ARG A 301 -4.08 -4.86 -32.17
CA ARG A 301 -4.71 -5.97 -32.89
C ARG A 301 -5.69 -6.73 -32.01
N LEU A 302 -5.37 -6.91 -30.74
CA LEU A 302 -6.15 -7.77 -29.84
C LEU A 302 -6.36 -7.14 -28.46
N THR A 303 -7.59 -7.10 -27.98
CA THR A 303 -7.92 -6.74 -26.61
C THR A 303 -8.80 -7.82 -25.98
N VAL A 304 -8.31 -8.49 -24.96
CA VAL A 304 -9.06 -9.49 -24.19
C VAL A 304 -9.29 -8.95 -22.79
N GLN A 305 -10.53 -9.01 -22.31
CA GLN A 305 -10.91 -8.60 -20.97
C GLN A 305 -11.58 -9.77 -20.27
N ILE A 306 -11.00 -10.26 -19.17
CA ILE A 306 -11.61 -11.23 -18.28
C ILE A 306 -12.24 -10.45 -17.13
N ALA A 307 -13.56 -10.49 -16.98
CA ALA A 307 -14.23 -9.57 -16.08
C ALA A 307 -15.51 -10.11 -15.43
N THR A 308 -15.72 -9.70 -14.19
CA THR A 308 -16.92 -10.02 -13.39
C THR A 308 -18.08 -9.05 -13.65
N LYS A 309 -17.78 -7.84 -14.16
CA LYS A 309 -18.75 -6.80 -14.51
C LYS A 309 -18.20 -5.89 -15.59
N LEU A 310 -19.11 -5.25 -16.35
CA LEU A 310 -18.73 -4.26 -17.35
C LEU A 310 -18.10 -3.00 -16.70
N ASN A 311 -17.09 -2.43 -17.37
CA ASN A 311 -16.46 -1.17 -16.99
C ASN A 311 -15.99 -0.39 -18.23
N HIS A 312 -15.40 0.79 -18.01
CA HIS A 312 -15.01 1.71 -19.09
C HIS A 312 -14.01 1.10 -20.09
N SER A 313 -13.07 0.27 -19.63
CA SER A 313 -12.08 -0.38 -20.50
C SER A 313 -12.71 -1.31 -21.53
N HIS A 314 -13.95 -1.78 -21.30
CA HIS A 314 -14.65 -2.69 -22.22
C HIS A 314 -15.40 -1.95 -23.34
N LEU A 315 -15.50 -0.62 -23.25
CA LEU A 315 -16.06 0.23 -24.30
C LEU A 315 -15.00 0.57 -25.37
N LEU A 316 -13.74 0.20 -25.12
CA LEU A 316 -12.59 0.55 -25.94
C LEU A 316 -11.93 -0.73 -26.40
N ASN A 317 -12.05 -0.97 -27.71
CA ASN A 317 -11.63 -2.21 -28.34
C ASN A 317 -10.44 -1.96 -29.26
N GLY A 318 -9.54 -2.94 -29.34
CA GLY A 318 -8.65 -3.08 -30.50
C GLY A 318 -9.42 -3.60 -31.73
N GLU A 319 -8.69 -4.00 -32.77
CA GLU A 319 -9.28 -4.55 -34.00
C GLU A 319 -10.12 -5.82 -33.72
N VAL A 320 -9.60 -6.71 -32.87
CA VAL A 320 -10.30 -7.88 -32.36
C VAL A 320 -10.46 -7.75 -30.86
N ALA A 321 -11.68 -7.90 -30.36
CA ALA A 321 -11.98 -7.80 -28.95
C ALA A 321 -12.75 -9.01 -28.42
N TYR A 322 -12.32 -9.51 -27.28
CA TYR A 322 -13.03 -10.54 -26.52
C TYR A 322 -13.31 -10.03 -25.11
N LEU A 323 -14.55 -10.21 -24.67
CA LEU A 323 -14.93 -10.10 -23.27
C LEU A 323 -15.27 -11.50 -22.78
N LEU A 324 -14.55 -11.96 -21.75
CA LEU A 324 -14.70 -13.28 -21.14
C LEU A 324 -15.27 -13.09 -19.73
N PRO A 325 -16.60 -13.23 -19.55
CA PRO A 325 -17.21 -13.14 -18.23
C PRO A 325 -16.66 -14.22 -17.30
N CYS A 326 -16.29 -13.84 -16.07
CA CYS A 326 -15.78 -14.76 -15.07
C CYS A 326 -16.58 -14.69 -13.76
N LEU A 327 -16.43 -15.73 -12.94
CA LEU A 327 -16.99 -15.79 -11.59
C LEU A 327 -16.44 -14.65 -10.73
N GLY A 328 -17.34 -13.92 -10.07
CA GLY A 328 -16.98 -12.98 -9.01
C GLY A 328 -16.57 -13.69 -7.73
N ARG A 329 -15.71 -13.03 -6.93
CA ARG A 329 -15.19 -13.56 -5.66
C ARG A 329 -16.27 -14.13 -4.71
N SER A 330 -17.49 -13.57 -4.76
CA SER A 330 -18.60 -13.99 -3.92
C SER A 330 -19.38 -15.20 -4.43
N GLU A 331 -19.19 -15.58 -5.68
CA GLU A 331 -19.89 -16.68 -6.36
C GLU A 331 -19.17 -18.01 -6.12
N GLN A 332 -19.93 -19.07 -5.92
CA GLN A 332 -19.40 -20.41 -5.71
C GLN A 332 -18.70 -20.89 -6.98
N ASP A 333 -17.49 -21.40 -6.81
CA ASP A 333 -16.74 -22.09 -7.85
C ASP A 333 -16.75 -23.58 -7.49
N MET A 334 -17.62 -24.36 -8.14
CA MET A 334 -17.80 -25.78 -7.83
C MET A 334 -16.94 -26.65 -8.75
N GLN A 335 -16.01 -27.38 -8.15
CA GLN A 335 -15.14 -28.35 -8.81
C GLN A 335 -15.60 -29.78 -8.49
N GLU A 336 -15.05 -30.79 -9.15
CA GLU A 336 -15.34 -32.20 -8.85
C GLU A 336 -15.05 -32.55 -7.38
N SER A 337 -14.01 -31.92 -6.79
CA SER A 337 -13.64 -32.07 -5.38
C SER A 337 -14.47 -31.24 -4.40
N GLY A 338 -15.47 -30.49 -4.88
CA GLY A 338 -16.28 -29.57 -4.09
C GLY A 338 -15.96 -28.09 -4.31
N PRO A 339 -16.39 -27.19 -3.40
CA PRO A 339 -16.21 -25.75 -3.57
C PRO A 339 -14.73 -25.36 -3.52
N GLN A 340 -14.25 -24.68 -4.55
CA GLN A 340 -12.89 -24.19 -4.63
C GLN A 340 -12.65 -23.02 -3.68
N THR A 341 -11.48 -23.05 -3.04
CA THR A 341 -10.99 -21.99 -2.16
C THR A 341 -9.78 -21.33 -2.80
N VAL A 342 -9.78 -20.00 -2.90
CA VAL A 342 -8.60 -19.24 -3.32
C VAL A 342 -7.91 -18.62 -2.11
N THR A 343 -6.57 -18.58 -2.12
CA THR A 343 -5.79 -17.94 -1.05
C THR A 343 -5.64 -16.44 -1.30
N MET A 344 -5.76 -15.67 -0.22
CA MET A 344 -5.69 -14.22 -0.22
C MET A 344 -4.74 -13.77 0.88
N GLU A 345 -4.03 -12.68 0.65
CA GLU A 345 -3.15 -12.03 1.62
C GLU A 345 -3.60 -10.57 1.79
N ASP A 346 -3.91 -10.19 3.03
CA ASP A 346 -4.40 -8.85 3.35
C ASP A 346 -3.29 -7.84 3.66
N THR A 347 -3.68 -6.63 4.11
CA THR A 347 -2.70 -5.56 4.34
C THR A 347 -1.73 -5.80 5.50
N PHE A 348 -2.07 -6.72 6.40
CA PHE A 348 -1.26 -7.12 7.55
C PHE A 348 -0.50 -8.42 7.27
N SER A 349 -0.35 -8.79 5.98
CA SER A 349 0.36 -10.00 5.53
C SER A 349 -0.27 -11.30 6.02
N HIS A 350 -1.56 -11.29 6.36
CA HIS A 350 -2.27 -12.49 6.82
C HIS A 350 -2.89 -13.27 5.65
N ILE A 351 -2.43 -14.51 5.48
CA ILE A 351 -2.90 -15.42 4.43
C ILE A 351 -4.14 -16.19 4.92
N HIS A 352 -5.25 -16.08 4.17
CA HIS A 352 -6.51 -16.74 4.49
C HIS A 352 -7.23 -17.25 3.25
N GLY A 353 -8.12 -18.24 3.45
CA GLY A 353 -8.98 -18.75 2.39
C GLY A 353 -10.15 -17.82 2.07
N SER A 354 -10.45 -17.67 0.78
CA SER A 354 -11.62 -16.96 0.27
C SER A 354 -12.48 -17.94 -0.52
N ILE A 355 -13.73 -18.12 -0.06
CA ILE A 355 -14.69 -19.05 -0.63
C ILE A 355 -15.96 -18.27 -0.99
N GLY A 356 -16.34 -18.31 -2.26
CA GLY A 356 -17.61 -17.76 -2.72
C GLY A 356 -18.77 -18.59 -2.20
N ARG A 357 -19.88 -17.93 -1.86
CA ARG A 357 -21.07 -18.58 -1.26
C ARG A 357 -22.36 -18.33 -2.00
N ARG A 358 -22.38 -17.38 -2.94
CA ARG A 358 -23.56 -17.06 -3.75
C ARG A 358 -23.63 -17.99 -4.96
N SER A 359 -24.82 -18.31 -5.41
CA SER A 359 -24.99 -18.99 -6.70
C SER A 359 -24.40 -18.12 -7.82
N PRO A 360 -23.65 -18.71 -8.77
CA PRO A 360 -23.19 -18.01 -9.96
C PRO A 360 -24.35 -17.36 -10.74
N ALA A 361 -24.10 -16.20 -11.34
CA ALA A 361 -25.08 -15.49 -12.14
C ALA A 361 -25.46 -16.25 -13.43
N SER A 362 -24.61 -17.16 -13.89
CA SER A 362 -24.87 -18.07 -15.01
C SER A 362 -24.03 -19.34 -14.85
N GLU A 363 -24.57 -20.47 -15.31
CA GLU A 363 -23.88 -21.77 -15.37
C GLU A 363 -22.70 -21.79 -16.36
N HIS A 364 -22.62 -20.81 -17.26
CA HIS A 364 -21.54 -20.72 -18.25
C HIS A 364 -20.30 -19.97 -17.73
N LEU A 365 -20.40 -19.34 -16.56
CA LEU A 365 -19.27 -18.62 -15.97
C LEU A 365 -18.19 -19.61 -15.54
N LYS A 366 -16.95 -19.26 -15.85
CA LYS A 366 -15.76 -19.97 -15.40
C LYS A 366 -14.98 -19.09 -14.42
N SER A 367 -14.19 -19.70 -13.55
CA SER A 367 -13.24 -18.96 -12.73
C SER A 367 -12.14 -18.35 -13.59
N GLU A 368 -11.47 -17.31 -13.08
CA GLU A 368 -10.33 -16.69 -13.76
C GLU A 368 -9.22 -17.71 -14.03
N ILE A 369 -9.00 -18.63 -13.09
CA ILE A 369 -8.03 -19.73 -13.20
C ILE A 369 -8.42 -20.66 -14.35
N ALA A 370 -9.68 -21.12 -14.42
CA ALA A 370 -10.15 -21.99 -15.49
C ALA A 370 -10.10 -21.33 -16.87
N ILE A 371 -10.32 -20.01 -16.95
CA ILE A 371 -10.16 -19.25 -18.20
C ILE A 371 -8.70 -19.20 -18.62
N VAL A 372 -7.78 -18.85 -17.72
CA VAL A 372 -6.34 -18.79 -18.00
C VAL A 372 -5.80 -20.16 -18.41
N ALA A 373 -6.17 -21.22 -17.68
CA ALA A 373 -5.80 -22.60 -18.02
C ALA A 373 -6.38 -23.03 -19.38
N GLY A 374 -7.63 -22.68 -19.67
CA GLY A 374 -8.26 -22.93 -20.98
C GLY A 374 -7.53 -22.24 -22.13
N LEU A 375 -7.10 -20.99 -21.95
CA LEU A 375 -6.29 -20.27 -22.94
C LEU A 375 -4.93 -20.97 -23.13
N ALA A 376 -4.28 -21.42 -22.05
CA ALA A 376 -3.04 -22.16 -22.12
C ALA A 376 -3.20 -23.48 -22.89
N LYS A 377 -4.23 -24.29 -22.59
CA LYS A 377 -4.54 -25.54 -23.31
C LYS A 377 -4.76 -25.32 -24.80
N ALA A 378 -5.39 -24.21 -25.18
CA ALA A 378 -5.72 -23.92 -26.57
C ALA A 378 -4.53 -23.40 -27.39
N THR A 379 -3.50 -22.84 -26.73
CA THR A 379 -2.44 -22.08 -27.42
C THR A 379 -1.03 -22.63 -27.20
N LEU A 380 -0.77 -23.37 -26.13
CA LEU A 380 0.54 -23.91 -25.79
C LEU A 380 0.66 -25.39 -26.21
N PRO A 381 1.88 -25.85 -26.54
CA PRO A 381 2.15 -27.28 -26.69
C PRO A 381 1.82 -28.05 -25.40
N ARG A 382 1.42 -29.33 -25.55
CA ARG A 382 1.18 -30.21 -24.40
C ARG A 382 2.43 -30.31 -23.52
N ASN A 383 2.28 -30.06 -22.23
CA ASN A 383 3.34 -30.21 -21.23
C ASN A 383 2.98 -31.35 -20.26
N PRO A 384 3.74 -32.46 -20.19
CA PRO A 384 3.42 -33.56 -19.28
C PRO A 384 3.62 -33.24 -17.80
N LYS A 385 4.29 -32.14 -17.45
CA LYS A 385 4.47 -31.68 -16.07
C LYS A 385 3.37 -30.73 -15.57
N VAL A 386 2.44 -30.33 -16.44
CA VAL A 386 1.37 -29.40 -16.09
C VAL A 386 0.05 -30.07 -16.41
N ASP A 387 -0.76 -30.26 -15.38
CA ASP A 387 -2.18 -30.51 -15.55
C ASP A 387 -2.91 -29.16 -15.59
N TRP A 388 -3.71 -28.97 -16.63
CA TRP A 388 -4.45 -27.73 -16.85
C TRP A 388 -5.94 -27.89 -16.52
N ASP A 389 -6.39 -29.10 -16.17
CA ASP A 389 -7.77 -29.40 -15.80
C ASP A 389 -8.03 -29.30 -14.29
#